data_AF-A0A9P9KAU2-F1
#
_entry.id   AF-A0A9P9KAU2-F1
#
_cell.length_a   1.000
_cell.length_b   1.000
_cell.length_c   1.000
_cell.angle_alpha   90.00
_cell.angle_beta   90.00
_cell.angle_gamma   90.00
#
_symmetry.space_group_name_H-M   'P 1'
#
loop_
_entity.id
_entity.type
_entity.pdbx_description
1 polymer ?
#
loop_
_entity_poly.entity_id
_entity_poly.type
_entity_poly.pdbx_seq_one_letter_code
_entity_poly.pdbx_strand_id
1 'polypeptide(L)'
;MDDFTAEMFASGRNLDSPESSSQRPNNDHNDNDDKQPEPKAESSSQKTGLRGGFAAIRQKASLQDRLVEKLLQQVIPTDSDDQTDVHFAGDEQTATRTERPNFNITTMSYNFRRFNARIGVVFKFQARVERILSWKRASHTLSLLAVYSFVCLDPYLLFVLPIAILLFGVFIPAFLARHPAPPKGTLSSEQNVGYSPQGPPLAPAATVKPVKELSKDFFRNMRDLQNCMDDFSRGHDEVVALLVPVTNFSDEALSSALFLFLAAAGIFMTIAAQLLPWRFIFLLGGWVIVGMGHPHVARLIAAAHRERLQPQEAKARSWLDNWISSDVILDSSPETREVEIFELQRKTSGGGEWEPWLFSPSPYDPLSQPRIAGERPRGTRFFEDVMPPEAWEWSEKKWALDLWSREWVEERIITGVEVETEGERWVYDIWDERDGRTGVVDVPINEKGKQKATPKPSWEENEDGSGRRGDWRRRRWVRLVKRKAAPAQPN
;
A
#
# COMPACT_ATOMS: atom_id res chain seq x y z
N MET A 1 -39.18 2.17 46.37
CA MET A 1 -38.19 3.22 46.07
C MET A 1 -38.02 3.22 44.56
N ASP A 2 -38.93 4.00 43.98
CA ASP A 2 -38.84 4.85 42.78
C ASP A 2 -38.53 4.12 41.45
N ASP A 3 -39.53 3.76 40.64
CA ASP A 3 -40.40 4.59 39.78
C ASP A 3 -39.62 5.58 38.91
N PHE A 4 -39.29 5.17 37.68
CA PHE A 4 -39.30 5.95 36.43
C PHE A 4 -38.69 5.11 35.30
N THR A 5 -39.47 4.27 34.62
CA THR A 5 -39.19 3.72 33.26
C THR A 5 -40.31 2.76 32.80
N ALA A 6 -41.57 3.20 32.80
CA ALA A 6 -42.66 2.41 32.25
C ALA A 6 -43.85 3.26 31.79
N GLU A 7 -43.62 4.30 30.99
CA GLU A 7 -44.72 5.07 30.39
C GLU A 7 -44.30 5.70 29.06
N MET A 8 -44.43 4.95 27.95
CA MET A 8 -44.84 5.53 26.65
C MET A 8 -45.17 4.45 25.58
N PHE A 9 -45.82 3.36 25.97
CA PHE A 9 -46.48 2.46 25.03
C PHE A 9 -47.74 1.89 25.69
N ALA A 10 -48.90 2.40 25.29
CA ALA A 10 -50.17 1.66 25.13
C ALA A 10 -51.38 2.53 25.53
N SER A 11 -52.17 2.90 24.52
CA SER A 11 -53.64 3.11 24.55
C SER A 11 -54.01 3.46 23.10
N GLY A 12 -54.52 2.56 22.24
CA GLY A 12 -55.83 1.88 22.30
C GLY A 12 -56.89 2.81 21.69
N ARG A 13 -57.24 2.75 20.38
CA ARG A 13 -58.38 1.97 19.77
C ARG A 13 -59.60 1.88 20.72
N ASN A 14 -60.87 2.13 20.36
CA ASN A 14 -61.60 2.20 19.09
C ASN A 14 -63.10 2.59 19.37
N LEU A 15 -63.87 2.91 18.30
CA LEU A 15 -65.37 2.89 18.16
C LEU A 15 -66.16 4.06 18.80
N ASP A 16 -67.24 4.64 18.25
CA ASP A 16 -68.08 4.38 17.07
C ASP A 16 -68.90 5.67 16.68
N SER A 17 -69.46 5.65 15.47
CA SER A 17 -70.25 6.60 14.62
C SER A 17 -71.54 7.27 15.22
N PRO A 18 -72.48 7.97 14.51
CA PRO A 18 -72.59 8.39 13.07
C PRO A 18 -73.21 9.81 12.78
N GLU A 19 -73.25 10.18 11.47
CA GLU A 19 -74.24 11.01 10.70
C GLU A 19 -74.61 12.46 11.17
N SER A 20 -74.96 13.47 10.37
CA SER A 20 -75.68 13.57 9.08
C SER A 20 -75.53 14.96 8.40
N SER A 21 -75.41 14.95 7.07
CA SER A 21 -76.13 15.74 6.04
C SER A 21 -76.19 17.30 5.96
N SER A 22 -76.12 17.74 4.68
CA SER A 22 -76.83 18.86 4.01
C SER A 22 -76.39 20.30 4.32
N GLN A 23 -76.32 21.28 3.40
CA GLN A 23 -76.97 21.51 2.10
C GLN A 23 -76.28 22.71 1.39
N ARG A 24 -76.15 22.67 0.06
CA ARG A 24 -76.05 23.88 -0.83
C ARG A 24 -77.48 24.42 -1.09
N PRO A 25 -77.69 25.72 -1.43
CA PRO A 25 -77.58 26.25 -2.82
C PRO A 25 -76.89 27.65 -2.88
N ASN A 26 -76.07 27.95 -3.89
CA ASN A 26 -76.34 28.51 -5.24
C ASN A 26 -76.75 30.01 -5.32
N ASN A 27 -76.06 30.69 -6.24
CA ASN A 27 -76.44 31.86 -7.05
C ASN A 27 -76.47 33.24 -6.35
N ASP A 28 -76.10 34.36 -6.98
CA ASP A 28 -75.73 34.66 -8.36
C ASP A 28 -75.09 36.07 -8.45
N HIS A 29 -74.43 36.33 -9.59
CA HIS A 29 -74.28 37.64 -10.28
C HIS A 29 -73.33 38.72 -9.70
N ASN A 30 -72.24 39.02 -10.42
CA ASN A 30 -72.04 40.14 -11.39
C ASN A 30 -71.74 41.47 -10.65
N ASP A 31 -70.74 42.29 -10.99
CA ASP A 31 -70.31 42.76 -12.30
C ASP A 31 -68.85 43.26 -12.30
N ASN A 32 -68.32 43.39 -13.52
CA ASN A 32 -67.04 43.97 -13.92
C ASN A 32 -66.88 45.45 -13.52
N ASP A 33 -65.64 45.90 -13.32
CA ASP A 33 -64.90 46.77 -14.27
C ASP A 33 -63.72 47.52 -13.61
N ASP A 34 -62.54 47.31 -14.22
CA ASP A 34 -61.57 48.33 -14.64
C ASP A 34 -61.27 49.57 -13.74
N LYS A 35 -60.05 49.61 -13.18
CA LYS A 35 -58.98 50.60 -13.53
C LYS A 35 -57.89 50.70 -12.44
N GLN A 36 -56.65 50.56 -12.88
CA GLN A 36 -55.46 51.16 -12.25
C GLN A 36 -55.58 52.70 -12.34
N PRO A 37 -55.08 53.49 -11.37
CA PRO A 37 -53.63 53.76 -11.32
C PRO A 37 -53.03 53.98 -9.91
N GLU A 38 -51.75 53.66 -9.73
CA GLU A 38 -50.87 54.29 -8.71
C GLU A 38 -50.68 55.79 -9.07
N PRO A 39 -50.20 56.73 -8.20
CA PRO A 39 -49.25 56.53 -7.08
C PRO A 39 -49.43 57.45 -5.84
N LYS A 40 -48.74 57.13 -4.73
CA LYS A 40 -47.84 58.05 -3.98
C LYS A 40 -47.47 57.53 -2.59
N ALA A 41 -46.21 57.82 -2.26
CA ALA A 41 -45.50 57.63 -1.01
C ALA A 41 -46.26 58.09 0.24
N GLU A 42 -46.11 57.35 1.35
CA GLU A 42 -45.37 57.83 2.53
C GLU A 42 -45.27 56.78 3.64
N SER A 43 -44.23 56.98 4.45
CA SER A 43 -44.01 56.48 5.82
C SER A 43 -43.39 55.09 6.00
N SER A 44 -42.09 55.16 6.22
CA SER A 44 -41.27 54.24 6.99
C SER A 44 -41.96 53.76 8.28
N SER A 45 -42.09 52.45 8.45
CA SER A 45 -41.99 51.84 9.78
C SER A 45 -41.01 50.67 9.73
N GLN A 46 -39.92 50.87 10.44
CA GLN A 46 -38.79 49.99 10.61
C GLN A 46 -39.21 48.83 11.51
N LYS A 47 -39.21 47.59 11.01
CA LYS A 47 -39.20 46.37 11.84
C LYS A 47 -38.11 45.43 11.33
N THR A 48 -36.90 45.70 11.80
CA THR A 48 -35.79 44.76 11.91
C THR A 48 -36.15 43.66 12.91
N GLY A 49 -35.94 42.40 12.54
CA GLY A 49 -35.98 41.28 13.49
C GLY A 49 -36.25 39.94 12.82
N LEU A 50 -35.52 38.91 13.22
CA LEU A 50 -35.70 37.48 12.94
C LEU A 50 -35.14 36.84 11.64
N ARG A 51 -34.82 37.59 10.57
CA ARG A 51 -34.11 36.98 9.40
C ARG A 51 -32.58 37.02 9.45
N GLY A 52 -31.99 37.85 10.33
CA GLY A 52 -30.54 37.92 10.52
C GLY A 52 -29.94 36.79 11.39
N GLY A 53 -30.75 36.14 12.23
CA GLY A 53 -30.28 35.11 13.18
C GLY A 53 -29.77 33.84 12.48
N PHE A 54 -30.46 33.39 11.42
CA PHE A 54 -30.04 32.20 10.67
C PHE A 54 -28.82 32.45 9.78
N ALA A 55 -28.66 33.66 9.25
CA ALA A 55 -27.45 34.06 8.52
C ALA A 55 -26.24 34.18 9.46
N ALA A 56 -26.44 34.72 10.67
CA ALA A 56 -25.41 34.83 11.70
C ALA A 56 -25.01 33.47 12.28
N ILE A 57 -25.93 32.52 12.45
CA ILE A 57 -25.62 31.15 12.88
C ILE A 57 -24.85 30.39 11.80
N ARG A 58 -25.21 30.57 10.52
CA ARG A 58 -24.46 30.00 9.38
C ARG A 58 -23.07 30.60 9.24
N GLN A 59 -22.92 31.91 9.48
CA GLN A 59 -21.62 32.58 9.50
C GLN A 59 -20.77 32.11 10.68
N LYS A 60 -21.35 31.97 11.89
CA LYS A 60 -20.65 31.46 13.08
C LYS A 60 -20.19 30.00 12.91
N ALA A 61 -21.01 29.13 12.32
CA ALA A 61 -20.59 27.78 11.97
C ALA A 61 -19.42 27.77 10.97
N SER A 62 -19.44 28.66 9.96
CA SER A 62 -18.32 28.77 9.01
C SER A 62 -17.03 29.35 9.61
N LEU A 63 -17.13 30.20 10.64
CA LEU A 63 -15.97 30.76 11.35
C LEU A 63 -15.37 29.74 12.32
N GLN A 64 -16.21 28.96 12.99
CA GLN A 64 -15.78 27.84 13.80
C GLN A 64 -15.11 26.76 12.93
N ASP A 65 -15.71 26.43 11.77
CA ASP A 65 -15.11 25.51 10.80
C ASP A 65 -13.77 26.04 10.27
N ARG A 66 -13.62 27.35 10.03
CA ARG A 66 -12.34 27.97 9.62
C ARG A 66 -11.29 27.97 10.73
N LEU A 67 -11.69 28.10 11.99
CA LEU A 67 -10.78 28.03 13.14
C LEU A 67 -10.32 26.58 13.39
N VAL A 68 -11.22 25.61 13.25
CA VAL A 68 -10.89 24.18 13.31
C VAL A 68 -10.01 23.80 12.11
N GLU A 69 -10.29 24.32 10.91
CA GLU A 69 -9.44 24.17 9.71
C GLU A 69 -8.04 24.75 9.93
N LYS A 70 -7.92 25.91 10.58
CA LYS A 70 -6.62 26.52 10.90
C LYS A 70 -5.86 25.78 12.01
N LEU A 71 -6.56 25.27 13.02
CA LEU A 71 -5.94 24.46 14.08
C LEU A 71 -5.49 23.09 13.56
N LEU A 72 -6.25 22.47 12.66
CA LEU A 72 -5.87 21.19 12.07
C LEU A 72 -4.81 21.32 10.98
N GLN A 73 -4.79 22.42 10.21
CA GLN A 73 -3.65 22.74 9.33
C GLN A 73 -2.34 22.91 10.10
N GLN A 74 -2.40 23.30 11.37
CA GLN A 74 -1.23 23.47 12.23
C GLN A 74 -0.78 22.15 12.90
N VAL A 75 -1.64 21.12 12.91
CA VAL A 75 -1.38 19.81 13.53
C VAL A 75 -0.98 18.74 12.51
N ILE A 76 -1.25 18.98 11.22
CA ILE A 76 -0.74 18.15 10.13
C ILE A 76 0.67 18.66 9.79
N PRO A 77 1.72 17.82 9.89
CA PRO A 77 3.04 18.20 9.44
C PRO A 77 2.96 18.71 8.01
N THR A 78 3.36 19.96 7.78
CA THR A 78 3.71 20.39 6.43
C THR A 78 4.92 19.56 6.04
N ASP A 79 4.79 18.71 5.02
CA ASP A 79 5.92 18.01 4.40
C ASP A 79 6.91 19.05 3.87
N SER A 80 7.76 19.52 4.76
CA SER A 80 8.88 20.41 4.48
C SER A 80 9.99 20.03 5.44
N ASP A 81 10.98 19.36 4.83
CA ASP A 81 12.35 19.12 5.29
C ASP A 81 12.59 18.00 6.31
N ASP A 82 12.55 16.75 5.83
CA ASP A 82 13.70 15.84 5.92
C ASP A 82 13.44 14.54 5.11
N GLN A 83 13.81 14.56 3.83
CA GLN A 83 14.15 13.35 3.07
C GLN A 83 15.53 13.57 2.46
N THR A 84 16.55 13.29 3.26
CA THR A 84 17.83 12.81 2.74
C THR A 84 17.70 11.33 2.38
N ASP A 85 16.75 11.02 1.49
CA ASP A 85 16.64 9.69 0.92
C ASP A 85 17.58 9.60 -0.27
N VAL A 86 18.53 8.69 -0.11
CA VAL A 86 19.56 8.33 -1.08
C VAL A 86 18.86 7.88 -2.37
N HIS A 87 18.92 8.71 -3.41
CA HIS A 87 18.48 8.32 -4.75
C HIS A 87 19.39 7.20 -5.28
N PHE A 88 18.92 5.96 -5.22
CA PHE A 88 19.39 4.93 -6.13
C PHE A 88 18.93 5.34 -7.54
N ALA A 89 19.89 5.67 -8.40
CA ALA A 89 19.68 5.94 -9.81
C ALA A 89 19.29 4.63 -10.52
N GLY A 90 18.00 4.30 -10.46
CA GLY A 90 17.33 3.34 -11.34
C GLY A 90 16.29 4.10 -12.15
N ASP A 91 16.61 4.35 -13.40
CA ASP A 91 15.80 5.04 -14.40
C ASP A 91 14.51 4.24 -14.67
N GLU A 92 13.34 4.70 -14.21
CA GLU A 92 12.05 4.45 -14.89
C GLU A 92 10.88 5.20 -14.21
N GLN A 93 10.12 5.94 -15.03
CA GLN A 93 8.74 6.36 -14.81
C GLN A 93 8.49 7.52 -13.82
N THR A 94 8.95 8.72 -14.16
CA THR A 94 8.21 9.96 -13.89
C THR A 94 6.96 10.02 -14.79
N ALA A 95 6.04 9.07 -14.59
CA ALA A 95 4.65 9.29 -14.98
C ALA A 95 4.17 10.53 -14.21
N THR A 96 3.54 11.46 -14.92
CA THR A 96 2.87 12.66 -14.41
C THR A 96 2.00 12.31 -13.20
N ARG A 97 2.60 12.31 -12.00
CA ARG A 97 1.90 12.22 -10.72
C ARG A 97 1.12 13.51 -10.64
N THR A 98 -0.11 13.48 -11.13
CA THR A 98 -1.05 14.59 -11.01
C THR A 98 -1.06 14.94 -9.53
N GLU A 99 -0.51 16.11 -9.17
CA GLU A 99 -0.45 16.57 -7.78
C GLU A 99 -1.88 16.52 -7.24
N ARG A 100 -2.17 15.49 -6.44
CA ARG A 100 -3.45 15.38 -5.77
C ARG A 100 -3.46 16.52 -4.75
N PRO A 101 -4.53 17.33 -4.70
CA PRO A 101 -4.55 18.51 -3.85
C PRO A 101 -4.25 18.14 -2.41
N ASN A 102 -3.45 18.98 -1.73
CA ASN A 102 -3.08 18.81 -0.33
C ASN A 102 -4.33 18.58 0.54
N PHE A 103 -4.16 17.79 1.60
CA PHE A 103 -5.26 17.42 2.48
C PHE A 103 -5.96 18.66 3.04
N ASN A 104 -7.24 18.82 2.70
CA ASN A 104 -8.08 19.89 3.20
C ASN A 104 -9.37 19.29 3.79
N ILE A 105 -9.60 19.56 5.08
CA ILE A 105 -10.73 19.05 5.86
C ILE A 105 -12.07 19.57 5.34
N THR A 106 -12.14 20.83 4.89
CA THR A 106 -13.38 21.37 4.31
C THR A 106 -13.72 20.66 3.01
N THR A 107 -12.70 20.32 2.21
CA THR A 107 -12.84 19.53 0.99
C THR A 107 -13.22 18.07 1.31
N MET A 108 -12.64 17.47 2.36
CA MET A 108 -13.01 16.12 2.84
C MET A 108 -14.47 16.08 3.28
N SER A 109 -14.94 17.06 4.07
CA SER A 109 -16.33 17.14 4.52
C SER A 109 -17.32 17.33 3.35
N TYR A 110 -16.98 18.21 2.40
CA TYR A 110 -17.74 18.38 1.17
C TYR A 110 -17.82 17.08 0.36
N ASN A 111 -16.67 16.42 0.14
CA ASN A 111 -16.59 15.15 -0.59
C ASN A 111 -17.35 14.03 0.14
N PHE A 112 -17.26 13.97 1.47
CA PHE A 112 -17.98 13.00 2.29
C PHE A 112 -19.49 13.14 2.15
N ARG A 113 -20.05 14.36 2.23
CA ARG A 113 -21.49 14.60 2.00
C ARG A 113 -21.92 14.17 0.61
N ARG A 114 -21.11 14.55 -0.40
CA ARG A 114 -21.31 14.21 -1.82
C ARG A 114 -21.31 12.70 -2.04
N PHE A 115 -20.41 11.98 -1.37
CA PHE A 115 -20.29 10.53 -1.40
C PHE A 115 -21.45 9.84 -0.67
N ASN A 116 -21.73 10.23 0.57
CA ASN A 116 -22.78 9.65 1.41
C ASN A 116 -24.19 9.80 0.77
N ALA A 117 -24.41 10.89 0.03
CA ALA A 117 -25.65 11.10 -0.72
C ALA A 117 -25.84 10.13 -1.92
N ARG A 118 -24.79 9.45 -2.40
CA ARG A 118 -24.82 8.54 -3.56
C ARG A 118 -24.58 7.07 -3.20
N ILE A 119 -23.80 6.82 -2.15
CA ILE A 119 -23.35 5.46 -1.78
C ILE A 119 -24.49 4.50 -1.42
N GLY A 120 -25.67 5.02 -1.04
CA GLY A 120 -26.81 4.19 -0.63
C GLY A 120 -27.28 3.17 -1.68
N VAL A 121 -27.01 3.37 -2.98
CA VAL A 121 -27.30 2.35 -4.01
C VAL A 121 -26.40 1.12 -3.83
N VAL A 122 -25.13 1.33 -3.47
CA VAL A 122 -24.16 0.26 -3.22
C VAL A 122 -24.54 -0.53 -1.97
N PHE A 123 -24.92 0.14 -0.87
CA PHE A 123 -25.40 -0.56 0.32
C PHE A 123 -26.68 -1.36 0.08
N LYS A 124 -27.61 -0.85 -0.75
CA LYS A 124 -28.78 -1.62 -1.18
C LYS A 124 -28.40 -2.84 -2.02
N PHE A 125 -27.37 -2.73 -2.85
CA PHE A 125 -26.84 -3.86 -3.61
C PHE A 125 -26.17 -4.90 -2.69
N GLN A 126 -25.28 -4.47 -1.79
CA GLN A 126 -24.65 -5.31 -0.78
C GLN A 126 -25.69 -6.09 0.04
N ALA A 127 -26.69 -5.41 0.59
CA ALA A 127 -27.75 -6.07 1.37
C ALA A 127 -28.61 -7.05 0.54
N ARG A 128 -28.71 -6.86 -0.78
CA ARG A 128 -29.38 -7.83 -1.67
C ARG A 128 -28.49 -9.05 -1.91
N VAL A 129 -27.20 -8.86 -2.13
CA VAL A 129 -26.23 -9.95 -2.28
C VAL A 129 -26.16 -10.78 -1.00
N GLU A 130 -26.01 -10.14 0.16
CA GLU A 130 -26.01 -10.81 1.46
C GLU A 130 -27.30 -11.60 1.69
N ARG A 131 -28.47 -11.05 1.34
CA ARG A 131 -29.76 -11.74 1.43
C ARG A 131 -29.82 -13.00 0.55
N ILE A 132 -29.22 -12.94 -0.63
CA ILE A 132 -29.11 -14.09 -1.52
C ILE A 132 -28.15 -15.09 -0.87
N LEU A 133 -26.92 -14.73 -0.56
CA LEU A 133 -25.94 -15.65 0.03
C LEU A 133 -26.38 -16.30 1.36
N SER A 134 -27.21 -15.61 2.16
CA SER A 134 -27.80 -16.13 3.41
C SER A 134 -29.09 -16.95 3.23
N TRP A 135 -29.48 -17.30 2.00
CA TRP A 135 -30.64 -18.16 1.70
C TRP A 135 -32.00 -17.65 2.19
N LYS A 136 -32.18 -16.34 2.44
CA LYS A 136 -33.48 -15.82 2.92
C LYS A 136 -34.65 -16.11 1.97
N ARG A 137 -34.37 -16.16 0.67
CA ARG A 137 -35.32 -16.61 -0.37
C ARG A 137 -34.63 -17.64 -1.26
N ALA A 138 -34.90 -18.92 -0.99
CA ALA A 138 -34.26 -20.03 -1.70
C ALA A 138 -34.45 -19.98 -3.23
N SER A 139 -35.57 -19.44 -3.71
CA SER A 139 -35.78 -19.29 -5.17
C SER A 139 -34.74 -18.38 -5.83
N HIS A 140 -34.35 -17.28 -5.18
CA HIS A 140 -33.37 -16.33 -5.73
C HIS A 140 -31.94 -16.89 -5.66
N THR A 141 -31.63 -17.68 -4.63
CA THR A 141 -30.33 -18.36 -4.53
C THR A 141 -30.21 -19.45 -5.56
N LEU A 142 -31.23 -20.31 -5.68
CA LEU A 142 -31.26 -21.37 -6.66
C LEU A 142 -31.21 -20.82 -8.09
N SER A 143 -31.87 -19.69 -8.39
CA SER A 143 -31.73 -19.05 -9.70
C SER A 143 -30.30 -18.54 -9.96
N LEU A 144 -29.64 -17.97 -8.96
CA LEU A 144 -28.23 -17.56 -9.07
C LEU A 144 -27.32 -18.79 -9.29
N LEU A 145 -27.54 -19.86 -8.53
CA LEU A 145 -26.77 -21.10 -8.62
C LEU A 145 -27.01 -21.81 -9.96
N ALA A 146 -28.21 -21.74 -10.52
CA ALA A 146 -28.51 -22.25 -11.85
C ALA A 146 -27.69 -21.49 -12.91
N VAL A 147 -27.72 -20.15 -12.88
CA VAL A 147 -26.89 -19.32 -13.79
C VAL A 147 -25.41 -19.60 -13.59
N TYR A 148 -24.94 -19.71 -12.35
CA TYR A 148 -23.56 -20.07 -12.02
C TYR A 148 -23.18 -21.45 -12.58
N SER A 149 -24.07 -22.44 -12.46
CA SER A 149 -23.85 -23.79 -13.00
C SER A 149 -23.69 -23.75 -14.52
N PHE A 150 -24.51 -22.96 -15.22
CA PHE A 150 -24.35 -22.78 -16.66
C PHE A 150 -23.01 -22.15 -17.00
N VAL A 151 -22.55 -21.14 -16.27
CA VAL A 151 -21.25 -20.49 -16.50
C VAL A 151 -20.08 -21.44 -16.22
N CYS A 152 -20.14 -22.27 -15.19
CA CYS A 152 -19.09 -23.26 -14.91
C CYS A 152 -19.08 -24.39 -15.93
N LEU A 153 -20.25 -24.80 -16.43
CA LEU A 153 -20.34 -25.78 -17.49
C LEU A 153 -19.88 -25.18 -18.83
N ASP A 154 -20.28 -23.98 -19.20
CA ASP A 154 -19.87 -23.34 -20.45
C ASP A 154 -19.22 -21.97 -20.18
N PRO A 155 -17.87 -21.90 -20.08
CA PRO A 155 -17.18 -20.67 -19.71
C PRO A 155 -17.30 -19.56 -20.77
N TYR A 156 -17.67 -19.86 -22.01
CA TYR A 156 -17.89 -18.83 -23.04
C TYR A 156 -19.04 -17.89 -22.66
N LEU A 157 -19.98 -18.35 -21.82
CA LEU A 157 -21.05 -17.52 -21.29
C LEU A 157 -20.55 -16.32 -20.48
N LEU A 158 -19.33 -16.37 -19.92
CA LEU A 158 -18.76 -15.26 -19.15
C LEU A 158 -18.66 -13.97 -19.97
N PHE A 159 -18.39 -14.07 -21.28
CA PHE A 159 -18.32 -12.91 -22.18
C PHE A 159 -19.71 -12.39 -22.60
N VAL A 160 -20.71 -13.28 -22.65
CA VAL A 160 -22.09 -12.94 -23.04
C VAL A 160 -22.88 -12.37 -21.86
N LEU A 161 -22.60 -12.84 -20.64
CA LEU A 161 -23.28 -12.48 -19.41
C LEU A 161 -23.31 -10.96 -19.11
N PRO A 162 -22.21 -10.17 -19.24
CA PRO A 162 -22.28 -8.73 -19.00
C PRO A 162 -23.21 -8.02 -19.99
N ILE A 163 -23.24 -8.44 -21.25
CA ILE A 163 -24.15 -7.89 -22.27
C ILE A 163 -25.60 -8.25 -21.91
N ALA A 164 -25.85 -9.50 -21.51
CA ALA A 164 -27.17 -9.94 -21.06
C ALA A 164 -27.64 -9.18 -19.81
N ILE A 165 -26.79 -9.00 -18.80
CA ILE A 165 -27.12 -8.19 -17.61
C ILE A 165 -27.45 -6.75 -17.99
N LEU A 166 -26.68 -6.14 -18.89
CA LEU A 166 -26.93 -4.78 -19.34
C LEU A 166 -28.28 -4.68 -20.07
N LEU A 167 -28.57 -5.62 -20.97
CA LEU A 167 -29.83 -5.65 -21.71
C LEU A 167 -31.03 -5.92 -20.78
N PHE A 168 -31.03 -7.04 -20.06
CA PHE A 168 -32.15 -7.49 -19.24
C PHE A 168 -32.28 -6.74 -17.90
N GLY A 169 -31.17 -6.31 -17.32
CA GLY A 169 -31.12 -5.67 -16.01
C GLY A 169 -31.19 -4.14 -16.04
N VAL A 170 -30.71 -3.50 -17.11
CA VAL A 170 -30.67 -2.03 -17.23
C VAL A 170 -31.57 -1.54 -18.34
N PHE A 171 -31.35 -1.97 -19.58
CA PHE A 171 -32.04 -1.40 -20.75
C PHE A 171 -33.53 -1.76 -20.80
N ILE A 172 -33.90 -3.02 -20.63
CA ILE A 172 -35.30 -3.44 -20.66
C ILE A 172 -36.11 -2.77 -19.53
N PRO A 173 -35.65 -2.78 -18.26
CA PRO A 173 -36.38 -2.09 -17.19
C PRO A 173 -36.43 -0.57 -17.39
N ALA A 174 -35.36 0.06 -17.87
CA ALA A 174 -35.34 1.49 -18.18
C ALA A 174 -36.30 1.84 -19.33
N PHE A 175 -36.41 0.97 -20.34
CA PHE A 175 -37.34 1.10 -21.43
C PHE A 175 -38.79 0.98 -20.94
N LEU A 176 -39.11 -0.06 -20.15
CA LEU A 176 -40.44 -0.26 -19.57
C LEU A 176 -40.83 0.87 -18.61
N ALA A 177 -39.89 1.45 -17.87
CA ALA A 177 -40.14 2.60 -17.02
C ALA A 177 -40.47 3.87 -17.83
N ARG A 178 -39.92 3.98 -19.05
CA ARG A 178 -40.17 5.11 -19.97
C ARG A 178 -41.46 4.93 -20.79
N HIS A 179 -41.83 3.68 -21.08
CA HIS A 179 -43.03 3.27 -21.81
C HIS A 179 -43.87 2.30 -20.96
N PRO A 180 -44.55 2.78 -19.89
CA PRO A 180 -45.38 1.93 -19.04
C PRO A 180 -46.55 1.35 -19.83
N ALA A 181 -46.95 0.13 -19.47
CA ALA A 181 -48.17 -0.48 -20.02
C ALA A 181 -49.41 0.37 -19.64
N PRO A 182 -50.45 0.41 -20.50
CA PRO A 182 -51.67 1.14 -20.21
C PRO A 182 -52.29 0.69 -18.87
N PRO A 183 -52.87 1.60 -18.06
CA PRO A 183 -53.47 1.26 -16.78
C PRO A 183 -54.53 0.17 -16.92
N LYS A 184 -54.53 -0.77 -15.97
CA LYS A 184 -55.58 -1.80 -15.86
C LYS A 184 -56.95 -1.10 -15.74
N GLY A 185 -57.89 -1.45 -16.61
CA GLY A 185 -59.24 -0.85 -16.66
C GLY A 185 -59.53 0.09 -17.85
N THR A 186 -58.59 0.23 -18.79
CA THR A 186 -58.86 0.87 -20.10
C THR A 186 -59.40 -0.16 -21.09
N LEU A 187 -60.24 0.25 -22.06
CA LEU A 187 -60.80 -0.65 -23.10
C LEU A 187 -59.72 -1.47 -23.83
N SER A 188 -58.52 -0.89 -23.96
CA SER A 188 -57.32 -1.52 -24.53
C SER A 188 -56.76 -2.68 -23.69
N SER A 189 -56.97 -2.67 -22.37
CA SER A 189 -56.57 -3.73 -21.43
C SER A 189 -57.55 -4.91 -21.42
N GLU A 190 -58.84 -4.67 -21.70
CA GLU A 190 -59.89 -5.70 -21.76
C GLU A 190 -59.84 -6.48 -23.08
N GLN A 191 -59.45 -5.82 -24.18
CA GLN A 191 -59.40 -6.43 -25.52
C GLN A 191 -58.11 -7.22 -25.82
N ASN A 192 -57.24 -7.49 -24.85
CA ASN A 192 -55.91 -8.12 -25.07
C ASN A 192 -55.12 -7.45 -26.23
N VAL A 193 -55.32 -6.14 -26.45
CA VAL A 193 -54.53 -5.40 -27.43
C VAL A 193 -53.14 -5.26 -26.82
N GLY A 194 -52.20 -6.02 -27.39
CA GLY A 194 -50.84 -6.17 -26.87
C GLY A 194 -50.18 -4.84 -26.56
N TYR A 195 -49.29 -4.87 -25.57
CA TYR A 195 -48.39 -3.76 -25.24
C TYR A 195 -47.77 -3.21 -26.53
N SER A 196 -48.19 -2.01 -26.94
CA SER A 196 -47.64 -1.32 -28.10
C SER A 196 -46.68 -0.23 -27.61
N PRO A 197 -45.36 -0.42 -27.75
CA PRO A 197 -44.37 0.60 -27.38
C PRO A 197 -44.25 1.71 -28.43
N GLN A 198 -45.09 1.71 -29.47
CA GLN A 198 -45.04 2.72 -30.52
C GLN A 198 -45.61 4.05 -30.00
N GLY A 199 -44.76 5.06 -29.86
CA GLY A 199 -45.16 6.42 -29.50
C GLY A 199 -44.05 7.23 -28.81
N PRO A 200 -44.28 8.55 -28.61
CA PRO A 200 -43.38 9.38 -27.84
C PRO A 200 -43.27 8.89 -26.38
N PRO A 201 -42.15 9.15 -25.70
CA PRO A 201 -41.91 8.67 -24.35
C PRO A 201 -42.92 9.26 -23.35
N LEU A 202 -43.55 8.39 -22.55
CA LEU A 202 -44.64 8.74 -21.64
C LEU A 202 -44.16 9.21 -20.28
N ALA A 203 -42.95 8.83 -19.86
CA ALA A 203 -42.36 9.20 -18.57
C ALA A 203 -40.96 9.84 -18.72
N PRO A 204 -40.56 10.75 -17.80
CA PRO A 204 -39.23 11.33 -17.80
C PRO A 204 -38.16 10.27 -17.52
N ALA A 205 -36.95 10.47 -18.05
CA ALA A 205 -35.84 9.54 -17.85
C ALA A 205 -35.53 9.37 -16.35
N ALA A 206 -35.54 8.12 -15.89
CA ALA A 206 -35.22 7.80 -14.50
C ALA A 206 -33.77 8.18 -14.21
N THR A 207 -33.56 9.22 -13.39
CA THR A 207 -32.24 9.64 -12.91
C THR A 207 -32.11 9.28 -11.44
N VAL A 208 -30.98 8.67 -11.05
CA VAL A 208 -30.68 8.42 -9.64
C VAL A 208 -30.33 9.76 -8.99
N LYS A 209 -31.32 10.40 -8.39
CA LYS A 209 -31.10 11.66 -7.67
C LYS A 209 -30.30 11.39 -6.40
N PRO A 210 -29.29 12.23 -6.08
CA PRO A 210 -28.61 12.13 -4.80
C PRO A 210 -29.63 12.30 -3.68
N VAL A 211 -29.45 11.52 -2.62
CA VAL A 211 -30.30 11.58 -1.43
C VAL A 211 -30.20 12.99 -0.83
N LYS A 212 -31.33 13.55 -0.39
CA LYS A 212 -31.35 14.87 0.27
C LYS A 212 -30.47 14.83 1.52
N GLU A 213 -29.61 15.83 1.66
CA GLU A 213 -28.79 16.00 2.86
C GLU A 213 -29.71 16.11 4.09
N LEU A 214 -29.33 15.46 5.20
CA LEU A 214 -30.14 15.34 6.44
C LEU A 214 -31.44 14.52 6.34
N SER A 215 -31.67 13.79 5.24
CA SER A 215 -32.79 12.84 5.19
C SER A 215 -32.51 11.57 6.02
N LYS A 216 -33.57 10.81 6.34
CA LYS A 216 -33.44 9.51 7.03
C LYS A 216 -32.49 8.56 6.31
N ASP A 217 -32.55 8.52 4.97
CA ASP A 217 -31.67 7.69 4.15
C ASP A 217 -30.22 8.18 4.19
N PHE A 218 -29.99 9.49 4.29
CA PHE A 218 -28.64 10.05 4.48
C PHE A 218 -28.02 9.58 5.80
N PHE A 219 -28.78 9.61 6.90
CA PHE A 219 -28.31 9.11 8.20
C PHE A 219 -28.13 7.59 8.22
N ARG A 220 -28.98 6.84 7.51
CA ARG A 220 -28.80 5.39 7.36
C ARG A 220 -27.52 5.06 6.59
N ASN A 221 -27.28 5.73 5.46
CA ASN A 221 -26.04 5.55 4.70
C ASN A 221 -24.81 5.90 5.55
N MET A 222 -24.90 6.93 6.40
CA MET A 222 -23.81 7.33 7.28
C MET A 222 -23.48 6.26 8.32
N ARG A 223 -24.51 5.60 8.89
CA ARG A 223 -24.33 4.45 9.79
C ARG A 223 -23.71 3.26 9.05
N ASP A 224 -24.26 2.93 7.88
CA ASP A 224 -23.77 1.79 7.08
C ASP A 224 -22.30 2.01 6.65
N LEU A 225 -21.92 3.27 6.37
CA LEU A 225 -20.56 3.67 6.06
C LEU A 225 -19.63 3.52 7.27
N GLN A 226 -20.06 3.95 8.46
CA GLN A 226 -19.29 3.76 9.70
C GLN A 226 -19.00 2.27 9.96
N ASN A 227 -20.03 1.42 9.84
CA ASN A 227 -19.87 -0.02 10.02
C ASN A 227 -18.92 -0.60 8.96
N CYS A 228 -19.05 -0.20 7.70
CA CYS A 228 -18.17 -0.65 6.63
C CYS A 228 -16.70 -0.26 6.86
N MET A 229 -16.44 0.92 7.46
CA MET A 229 -15.09 1.33 7.85
C MET A 229 -14.52 0.46 8.97
N ASP A 230 -15.33 0.09 9.97
CA ASP A 230 -14.92 -0.82 11.04
C ASP A 230 -14.68 -2.25 10.50
N ASP A 231 -15.61 -2.75 9.68
CA ASP A 231 -15.53 -4.07 9.03
C ASP A 231 -14.28 -4.20 8.16
N PHE A 232 -13.95 -3.15 7.40
CA PHE A 232 -12.73 -3.11 6.58
C PHE A 232 -11.47 -3.17 7.44
N SER A 233 -11.38 -2.35 8.50
CA SER A 233 -10.21 -2.34 9.38
C SER A 233 -10.02 -3.68 10.08
N ARG A 234 -11.09 -4.27 10.64
CA ARG A 234 -11.04 -5.60 11.26
C ARG A 234 -10.62 -6.67 10.26
N GLY A 235 -11.20 -6.67 9.06
CA GLY A 235 -10.85 -7.63 8.02
C GLY A 235 -9.40 -7.48 7.56
N HIS A 236 -8.91 -6.26 7.43
CA HIS A 236 -7.51 -5.99 7.14
C HIS A 236 -6.59 -6.52 8.26
N ASP A 237 -6.89 -6.21 9.52
CA ASP A 237 -6.07 -6.62 10.66
C ASP A 237 -6.07 -8.14 10.84
N GLU A 238 -7.19 -8.82 10.59
CA GLU A 238 -7.28 -10.28 10.57
C GLU A 238 -6.44 -10.89 9.43
N VAL A 239 -6.51 -10.31 8.23
CA VAL A 239 -5.69 -10.75 7.08
C VAL A 239 -4.21 -10.55 7.37
N VAL A 240 -3.83 -9.41 7.96
CA VAL A 240 -2.46 -9.12 8.39
C VAL A 240 -2.00 -10.10 9.45
N ALA A 241 -2.81 -10.38 10.47
CA ALA A 241 -2.48 -11.32 11.53
C ALA A 241 -2.31 -12.76 11.02
N LEU A 242 -3.01 -13.14 9.95
CA LEU A 242 -2.89 -14.47 9.34
C LEU A 242 -1.74 -14.57 8.32
N LEU A 243 -1.56 -13.56 7.47
CA LEU A 243 -0.57 -13.60 6.39
C LEU A 243 0.81 -13.16 6.85
N VAL A 244 0.93 -12.05 7.59
CA VAL A 244 2.24 -11.44 7.89
C VAL A 244 3.18 -12.39 8.64
N PRO A 245 2.78 -13.07 9.73
CA PRO A 245 3.69 -13.98 10.42
C PRO A 245 4.19 -15.14 9.53
N VAL A 246 3.38 -15.52 8.55
CA VAL A 246 3.62 -16.65 7.68
C VAL A 246 4.43 -16.26 6.44
N THR A 247 4.30 -15.02 5.94
CA THR A 247 4.97 -14.55 4.73
C THR A 247 6.19 -13.66 4.99
N ASN A 248 6.29 -13.06 6.18
CA ASN A 248 7.35 -12.10 6.52
C ASN A 248 8.63 -12.77 7.08
N PHE A 249 8.70 -14.11 7.09
CA PHE A 249 9.83 -14.87 7.65
C PHE A 249 10.14 -14.51 9.11
N SER A 250 9.13 -14.10 9.88
CA SER A 250 9.30 -13.85 11.32
C SER A 250 9.63 -15.14 12.08
N ASP A 251 9.02 -16.25 11.66
CA ASP A 251 9.50 -17.59 11.96
C ASP A 251 10.07 -18.16 10.66
N GLU A 252 11.39 -18.06 10.52
CA GLU A 252 12.09 -18.44 9.29
C GLU A 252 11.86 -19.92 8.96
N ALA A 253 11.68 -20.77 9.97
CA ALA A 253 11.46 -22.19 9.80
C ALA A 253 10.07 -22.48 9.22
N LEU A 254 9.03 -21.87 9.80
CA LEU A 254 7.66 -22.02 9.33
C LEU A 254 7.47 -21.42 7.92
N SER A 255 7.97 -20.20 7.70
CA SER A 255 7.86 -19.54 6.39
C SER A 255 8.61 -20.28 5.30
N SER A 256 9.80 -20.81 5.58
CA SER A 256 10.58 -21.60 4.61
C SER A 256 9.92 -22.95 4.31
N ALA A 257 9.41 -23.64 5.33
CA ALA A 257 8.64 -24.87 5.15
C ALA A 257 7.42 -24.64 4.25
N LEU A 258 6.64 -23.60 4.54
CA LEU A 258 5.48 -23.24 3.73
C LEU A 258 5.90 -22.90 2.29
N PHE A 259 6.97 -22.14 2.10
CA PHE A 259 7.49 -21.83 0.77
C PHE A 259 7.82 -23.10 -0.02
N LEU A 260 8.52 -24.06 0.59
CA LEU A 260 8.83 -25.35 -0.05
C LEU A 260 7.57 -26.14 -0.40
N PHE A 261 6.60 -26.24 0.52
CA PHE A 261 5.32 -26.90 0.25
C PHE A 261 4.56 -26.23 -0.89
N LEU A 262 4.49 -24.90 -0.93
CA LEU A 262 3.82 -24.15 -1.99
C LEU A 262 4.55 -24.30 -3.34
N ALA A 263 5.88 -24.27 -3.35
CA ALA A 263 6.67 -24.46 -4.56
C ALA A 263 6.48 -25.88 -5.14
N ALA A 264 6.57 -26.90 -4.28
CA ALA A 264 6.32 -28.29 -4.67
C ALA A 264 4.88 -28.50 -5.13
N ALA A 265 3.89 -27.95 -4.42
CA ALA A 265 2.49 -27.99 -4.82
C ALA A 265 2.27 -27.26 -6.16
N GLY A 266 2.95 -26.15 -6.41
CA GLY A 266 2.92 -25.43 -7.68
C GLY A 266 3.41 -26.29 -8.84
N ILE A 267 4.58 -26.94 -8.69
CA ILE A 267 5.14 -27.86 -9.70
C ILE A 267 4.21 -29.06 -9.91
N PHE A 268 3.65 -29.63 -8.84
CA PHE A 268 2.68 -30.71 -8.96
C PHE A 268 1.42 -30.27 -9.71
N MET A 269 0.90 -29.08 -9.40
CA MET A 269 -0.30 -28.54 -10.02
C MET A 269 -0.12 -28.21 -11.50
N THR A 270 1.07 -27.79 -11.96
CA THR A 270 1.30 -27.57 -13.41
C THR A 270 1.18 -28.86 -14.21
N ILE A 271 1.60 -30.00 -13.64
CA ILE A 271 1.46 -31.32 -14.25
C ILE A 271 0.01 -31.83 -14.12
N ALA A 272 -0.56 -31.74 -12.92
CA ALA A 272 -1.90 -32.24 -12.64
C ALA A 272 -3.02 -31.40 -13.28
N ALA A 273 -2.75 -30.16 -13.69
CA ALA A 273 -3.77 -29.23 -14.20
C ALA A 273 -4.55 -29.79 -15.40
N GLN A 274 -3.93 -30.59 -16.27
CA GLN A 274 -4.65 -31.15 -17.44
C GLN A 274 -5.55 -32.33 -17.09
N LEU A 275 -5.28 -33.03 -15.97
CA LEU A 275 -6.06 -34.17 -15.49
C LEU A 275 -7.29 -33.73 -14.69
N LEU A 276 -7.28 -32.50 -14.17
CA LEU A 276 -8.32 -31.99 -13.30
C LEU A 276 -9.51 -31.45 -14.09
N PRO A 277 -10.74 -31.91 -13.81
CA PRO A 277 -11.94 -31.42 -14.46
C PRO A 277 -12.36 -30.06 -13.89
N TRP A 278 -11.64 -28.99 -14.24
CA TRP A 278 -11.82 -27.63 -13.70
C TRP A 278 -13.27 -27.13 -13.71
N ARG A 279 -14.02 -27.44 -14.77
CA ARG A 279 -15.45 -27.08 -14.91
C ARG A 279 -16.29 -27.59 -13.73
N PHE A 280 -16.08 -28.85 -13.36
CA PHE A 280 -16.79 -29.49 -12.25
C PHE A 280 -16.23 -29.07 -10.89
N ILE A 281 -14.93 -28.83 -10.79
CA ILE A 281 -14.30 -28.34 -9.55
C ILE A 281 -14.87 -26.97 -9.19
N PHE A 282 -14.92 -26.03 -10.14
CA PHE A 282 -15.51 -24.72 -9.90
C PHE A 282 -17.01 -24.83 -9.60
N LEU A 283 -17.74 -25.66 -10.36
CA LEU A 283 -19.17 -25.87 -10.11
C LEU A 283 -19.41 -26.37 -8.68
N LEU A 284 -18.78 -27.48 -8.28
CA LEU A 284 -18.92 -28.05 -6.95
C LEU A 284 -18.43 -27.08 -5.87
N GLY A 285 -17.30 -26.42 -6.09
CA GLY A 285 -16.72 -25.44 -5.17
C GLY A 285 -17.69 -24.27 -4.90
N GLY A 286 -18.25 -23.65 -5.93
CA GLY A 286 -19.21 -22.56 -5.75
C GLY A 286 -20.52 -23.02 -5.11
N TRP A 287 -21.02 -24.21 -5.45
CA TRP A 287 -22.18 -24.80 -4.78
C TRP A 287 -21.93 -25.06 -3.30
N VAL A 288 -20.76 -25.57 -2.94
CA VAL A 288 -20.36 -25.79 -1.55
C VAL A 288 -20.24 -24.46 -0.82
N ILE A 289 -19.54 -23.47 -1.37
CA ILE A 289 -19.36 -22.16 -0.73
C ILE A 289 -20.71 -21.49 -0.46
N VAL A 290 -21.60 -21.43 -1.46
CA VAL A 290 -22.92 -20.82 -1.25
C VAL A 290 -23.79 -21.70 -0.34
N GLY A 291 -23.70 -23.03 -0.46
CA GLY A 291 -24.41 -23.99 0.40
C GLY A 291 -24.01 -23.88 1.88
N MET A 292 -22.74 -23.61 2.17
CA MET A 292 -22.24 -23.37 3.54
C MET A 292 -22.90 -22.14 4.18
N GLY A 293 -23.31 -21.15 3.38
CA GLY A 293 -24.07 -19.98 3.84
C GLY A 293 -25.50 -20.27 4.30
N HIS A 294 -26.01 -21.50 4.12
CA HIS A 294 -27.34 -21.88 4.57
C HIS A 294 -27.39 -22.04 6.11
N PRO A 295 -28.36 -21.44 6.83
CA PRO A 295 -28.35 -21.38 8.31
C PRO A 295 -28.47 -22.74 9.02
N HIS A 296 -28.99 -23.77 8.36
CA HIS A 296 -28.93 -25.14 8.90
C HIS A 296 -27.56 -25.78 8.65
N VAL A 297 -26.97 -25.57 7.48
CA VAL A 297 -25.67 -26.15 7.11
C VAL A 297 -24.57 -25.49 7.93
N ALA A 298 -24.58 -24.17 8.08
CA ALA A 298 -23.64 -23.42 8.92
C ALA A 298 -23.63 -23.93 10.37
N ARG A 299 -24.81 -24.25 10.94
CA ARG A 299 -24.90 -24.84 12.28
C ARG A 299 -24.33 -26.24 12.37
N LEU A 300 -24.61 -27.08 11.37
CA LEU A 300 -24.04 -28.43 11.30
C LEU A 300 -22.53 -28.41 11.11
N ILE A 301 -22.01 -27.51 10.28
CA ILE A 301 -20.57 -27.32 10.08
C ILE A 301 -19.93 -26.81 11.36
N ALA A 302 -20.52 -25.82 12.04
CA ALA A 302 -19.99 -25.33 13.31
C ALA A 302 -19.94 -26.43 14.39
N ALA A 303 -20.96 -27.30 14.45
CA ALA A 303 -20.96 -28.45 15.35
C ALA A 303 -19.89 -29.49 14.94
N ALA A 304 -19.85 -29.87 13.66
CA ALA A 304 -18.89 -30.85 13.14
C ALA A 304 -17.43 -30.35 13.24
N HIS A 305 -17.19 -29.05 13.05
CA HIS A 305 -15.87 -28.45 13.16
C HIS A 305 -15.34 -28.53 14.59
N ARG A 306 -16.19 -28.27 15.60
CA ARG A 306 -15.81 -28.42 17.02
C ARG A 306 -15.51 -29.87 17.39
N GLU A 307 -16.31 -30.83 16.91
CA GLU A 307 -16.14 -32.23 17.30
C GLU A 307 -15.00 -32.94 16.55
N ARG A 308 -14.82 -32.66 15.25
CA ARG A 308 -13.92 -33.43 14.38
C ARG A 308 -12.71 -32.65 13.89
N LEU A 309 -12.88 -31.38 13.54
CA LEU A 309 -11.81 -30.60 12.91
C LEU A 309 -10.81 -30.06 13.94
N GLN A 310 -11.27 -29.56 15.10
CA GLN A 310 -10.38 -29.09 16.16
C GLN A 310 -9.30 -30.11 16.60
N PRO A 311 -9.62 -31.39 16.90
CA PRO A 311 -8.59 -32.36 17.28
C PRO A 311 -7.67 -32.71 16.11
N GLN A 312 -8.19 -32.73 14.88
CA GLN A 312 -7.38 -33.01 13.69
C GLN A 312 -6.43 -31.84 13.37
N GLU A 313 -6.89 -30.60 13.51
CA GLU A 313 -6.09 -29.39 13.33
C GLU A 313 -4.96 -29.32 14.35
N ALA A 314 -5.26 -29.59 15.63
CA ALA A 314 -4.22 -29.64 16.66
C ALA A 314 -3.18 -30.74 16.38
N LYS A 315 -3.62 -31.91 15.90
CA LYS A 315 -2.72 -33.00 15.51
C LYS A 315 -1.88 -32.64 14.28
N ALA A 316 -2.49 -31.99 13.28
CA ALA A 316 -1.80 -31.54 12.07
C ALA A 316 -0.77 -30.45 12.39
N ARG A 317 -1.12 -29.48 13.25
CA ARG A 317 -0.21 -28.44 13.73
C ARG A 317 0.98 -29.04 14.48
N SER A 318 0.74 -29.88 15.48
CA SER A 318 1.84 -30.54 16.22
C SER A 318 2.71 -31.43 15.33
N TRP A 319 2.13 -32.10 14.31
CA TRP A 319 2.92 -32.82 13.31
C TRP A 319 3.79 -31.88 12.47
N LEU A 320 3.23 -30.76 12.02
CA LEU A 320 3.95 -29.74 11.25
C LEU A 320 5.07 -29.12 12.08
N ASP A 321 4.81 -28.73 13.33
CA ASP A 321 5.80 -28.14 14.23
C ASP A 321 6.96 -29.11 14.51
N ASN A 322 6.64 -30.39 14.72
CA ASN A 322 7.66 -31.43 14.89
C ASN A 322 8.49 -31.64 13.62
N TRP A 323 7.88 -31.57 12.44
CA TRP A 323 8.59 -31.69 11.17
C TRP A 323 9.48 -30.47 10.88
N ILE A 324 8.97 -29.26 11.13
CA ILE A 324 9.73 -28.01 10.98
C ILE A 324 10.97 -28.03 11.89
N SER A 325 10.79 -28.40 13.15
CA SER A 325 11.90 -28.45 14.12
C SER A 325 12.93 -29.54 13.84
N SER A 326 12.56 -30.67 13.20
CA SER A 326 13.51 -31.73 12.87
C SER A 326 14.27 -31.49 11.57
N ASP A 327 13.59 -30.96 10.54
CA ASP A 327 14.10 -30.98 9.17
C ASP A 327 14.59 -29.59 8.68
N VAL A 328 14.16 -28.49 9.32
CA VAL A 328 14.59 -27.14 8.94
C VAL A 328 15.75 -26.68 9.84
N ILE A 329 16.97 -27.10 9.48
CA ILE A 329 18.19 -26.65 10.16
C ILE A 329 18.53 -25.23 9.69
N LEU A 330 18.21 -24.25 10.52
CA LEU A 330 18.47 -22.82 10.29
C LEU A 330 19.75 -22.30 10.96
N ASP A 331 20.45 -23.15 11.72
CA ASP A 331 21.73 -22.82 12.36
C ASP A 331 22.86 -22.81 11.32
N SER A 332 22.77 -21.90 10.35
CA SER A 332 23.95 -21.49 9.59
C SER A 332 24.87 -20.71 10.53
N SER A 333 26.15 -21.06 10.57
CA SER A 333 27.14 -20.27 11.29
C SER A 333 27.08 -18.83 10.78
N PRO A 334 27.02 -17.81 11.67
CA PRO A 334 26.91 -16.41 11.26
C PRO A 334 27.93 -16.10 10.17
N GLU A 335 27.47 -15.48 9.09
CA GLU A 335 28.35 -15.13 7.98
C GLU A 335 29.55 -14.36 8.52
N THR A 336 30.76 -14.87 8.25
CA THR A 336 32.01 -14.21 8.62
C THR A 336 32.61 -13.56 7.38
N ARG A 337 32.96 -12.28 7.48
CA ARG A 337 33.64 -11.52 6.43
C ARG A 337 34.89 -10.85 6.98
N GLU A 338 35.86 -10.60 6.11
CA GLU A 338 37.03 -9.81 6.43
C GLU A 338 36.73 -8.33 6.19
N VAL A 339 37.02 -7.50 7.18
CA VAL A 339 37.02 -6.05 7.04
C VAL A 339 38.45 -5.58 6.97
N GLU A 340 38.74 -4.74 5.98
CA GLU A 340 40.04 -4.11 5.79
C GLU A 340 40.02 -2.65 6.24
N ILE A 341 41.18 -2.18 6.69
CA ILE A 341 41.45 -0.77 6.95
C ILE A 341 42.89 -0.44 6.59
N PHE A 342 43.12 0.76 6.08
CA PHE A 342 44.44 1.21 5.65
C PHE A 342 45.00 2.20 6.66
N GLU A 343 46.14 1.86 7.24
CA GLU A 343 46.95 2.78 8.03
C GLU A 343 47.70 3.72 7.08
N LEU A 344 47.41 5.01 7.14
CA LEU A 344 48.05 6.03 6.32
C LEU A 344 49.10 6.77 7.14
N GLN A 345 50.30 6.89 6.59
CA GLN A 345 51.35 7.72 7.14
C GLN A 345 51.88 8.69 6.10
N ARG A 346 52.24 9.89 6.56
CA ARG A 346 52.72 10.96 5.69
C ARG A 346 54.15 11.35 6.07
N LYS A 347 54.98 11.61 5.08
CA LYS A 347 56.35 12.06 5.26
C LYS A 347 56.38 13.52 5.71
N THR A 348 57.17 13.84 6.74
CA THR A 348 57.34 15.22 7.22
C THR A 348 58.21 16.02 6.25
N SER A 349 57.76 17.22 5.87
CA SER A 349 58.48 18.12 4.97
C SER A 349 59.80 18.59 5.60
N GLY A 350 60.91 17.91 5.26
CA GLY A 350 62.27 18.29 5.65
C GLY A 350 63.04 17.27 6.50
N GLY A 351 62.38 16.25 7.07
CA GLY A 351 63.01 15.28 7.99
C GLY A 351 63.10 13.85 7.45
N GLY A 352 62.32 13.50 6.44
CA GLY A 352 62.28 12.11 5.94
C GLY A 352 61.62 11.10 6.89
N GLU A 353 61.21 11.53 8.07
CA GLU A 353 60.46 10.75 9.06
C GLU A 353 58.99 10.59 8.63
N TRP A 354 58.40 9.47 9.03
CA TRP A 354 57.01 9.12 8.73
C TRP A 354 56.12 9.39 9.94
N GLU A 355 55.15 10.29 9.78
CA GLU A 355 54.17 10.61 10.81
C GLU A 355 52.88 9.78 10.62
N PRO A 356 52.33 9.16 11.68
CA PRO A 356 51.04 8.50 11.63
C PRO A 356 49.94 9.53 11.39
N TRP A 357 49.11 9.30 10.37
CA TRP A 357 48.07 10.26 9.97
C TRP A 357 46.69 9.82 10.45
N LEU A 358 46.16 8.72 9.89
CA LEU A 358 44.86 8.13 10.24
C LEU A 358 44.68 6.73 9.63
N PHE A 359 43.67 6.02 10.10
CA PHE A 359 43.16 4.77 9.54
C PHE A 359 41.95 5.05 8.67
N SER A 360 42.01 4.69 7.38
CA SER A 360 40.98 4.97 6.39
C SER A 360 40.39 3.68 5.81
N PRO A 361 39.08 3.64 5.49
CA PRO A 361 38.50 2.51 4.77
C PRO A 361 38.97 2.41 3.31
N SER A 362 39.60 3.46 2.77
CA SER A 362 40.17 3.46 1.42
C SER A 362 41.70 3.58 1.46
N PRO A 363 42.41 3.01 0.47
CA PRO A 363 43.87 3.03 0.43
C PRO A 363 44.47 4.42 0.19
N TYR A 364 43.65 5.43 -0.16
CA TYR A 364 44.11 6.79 -0.51
C TYR A 364 45.26 6.75 -1.53
N ASP A 365 45.06 5.99 -2.60
CA ASP A 365 46.02 5.84 -3.69
C ASP A 365 46.09 7.11 -4.55
N PRO A 366 47.16 7.28 -5.37
CA PRO A 366 47.34 8.45 -6.24
C PRO A 366 46.16 8.73 -7.18
N LEU A 367 45.42 7.69 -7.58
CA LEU A 367 44.27 7.79 -8.48
C LEU A 367 42.93 7.84 -7.73
N SER A 368 42.93 7.75 -6.41
CA SER A 368 41.69 7.85 -5.63
C SER A 368 41.04 9.22 -5.80
N GLN A 369 39.70 9.24 -5.87
CA GLN A 369 38.93 10.47 -6.02
C GLN A 369 39.29 11.55 -4.96
N PRO A 370 39.44 11.23 -3.66
CA PRO A 370 39.85 12.21 -2.66
C PRO A 370 41.24 12.79 -2.94
N ARG A 371 42.15 12.00 -3.50
CA ARG A 371 43.52 12.42 -3.82
C ARG A 371 43.54 13.36 -5.04
N ILE A 372 42.78 13.05 -6.08
CA ILE A 372 42.64 13.91 -7.27
C ILE A 372 41.95 15.23 -6.93
N ALA A 373 40.94 15.19 -6.05
CA ALA A 373 40.21 16.37 -5.60
C ALA A 373 40.98 17.23 -4.57
N GLY A 374 42.13 16.76 -4.07
CA GLY A 374 42.89 17.44 -3.01
C GLY A 374 42.19 17.41 -1.64
N GLU A 375 41.23 16.50 -1.46
CA GLU A 375 40.52 16.30 -0.20
C GLU A 375 41.36 15.48 0.78
N ARG A 376 41.12 15.72 2.08
CA ARG A 376 41.78 14.95 3.14
C ARG A 376 41.15 13.55 3.25
N PRO A 377 41.94 12.50 3.52
CA PRO A 377 41.39 11.17 3.71
C PRO A 377 40.48 11.15 4.94
N ARG A 378 39.38 10.40 4.86
CA ARG A 378 38.41 10.23 5.94
C ARG A 378 38.75 8.99 6.75
N GLY A 379 38.60 9.06 8.07
CA GLY A 379 38.89 7.94 8.95
C GLY A 379 39.13 8.33 10.40
N THR A 380 39.68 7.41 11.18
CA THR A 380 39.91 7.56 12.62
C THR A 380 41.40 7.65 12.94
N ARG A 381 41.77 8.20 14.10
CA ARG A 381 43.19 8.33 14.49
C ARG A 381 43.74 7.08 15.15
N PHE A 382 42.90 6.33 15.85
CA PHE A 382 43.29 5.14 16.60
C PHE A 382 42.54 3.90 16.10
N PHE A 383 43.14 2.73 16.32
CA PHE A 383 42.52 1.44 16.01
C PHE A 383 41.28 1.16 16.86
N GLU A 384 41.24 1.64 18.12
CA GLU A 384 40.11 1.42 19.01
C GLU A 384 38.83 2.14 18.54
N ASP A 385 38.98 3.23 17.79
CA ASP A 385 37.87 4.02 17.27
C ASP A 385 37.20 3.36 16.05
N VAL A 386 37.81 2.31 15.48
CA VAL A 386 37.28 1.65 14.28
C VAL A 386 36.10 0.76 14.67
N MET A 387 34.91 1.22 14.30
CA MET A 387 33.67 0.47 14.49
C MET A 387 33.48 -0.59 13.39
N PRO A 388 32.86 -1.73 13.70
CA PRO A 388 32.46 -2.69 12.67
C PRO A 388 31.38 -2.04 11.78
N PRO A 389 31.24 -2.50 10.52
CA PRO A 389 30.18 -2.04 9.63
C PRO A 389 28.77 -2.22 10.22
N GLU A 390 27.80 -1.48 9.70
CA GLU A 390 26.41 -1.55 10.16
C GLU A 390 25.85 -2.98 10.02
N ALA A 391 25.18 -3.48 11.07
CA ALA A 391 24.72 -4.87 11.21
C ALA A 391 25.81 -5.95 11.38
N TRP A 392 27.09 -5.57 11.58
CA TRP A 392 28.20 -6.48 11.85
C TRP A 392 28.81 -6.26 13.24
N GLU A 393 29.40 -7.30 13.80
CA GLU A 393 30.19 -7.26 15.04
C GLU A 393 31.57 -7.89 14.84
N TRP A 394 32.56 -7.45 15.61
CA TRP A 394 33.90 -8.03 15.55
C TRP A 394 33.88 -9.49 16.04
N SER A 395 34.33 -10.42 15.18
CA SER A 395 34.49 -11.83 15.54
C SER A 395 35.79 -12.02 16.36
N GLU A 396 36.86 -11.34 15.93
CA GLU A 396 38.19 -11.41 16.54
C GLU A 396 38.48 -10.23 17.46
N LYS A 397 39.47 -10.37 18.36
CA LYS A 397 39.86 -9.31 19.31
C LYS A 397 40.91 -8.35 18.79
N LYS A 398 41.73 -8.75 17.81
CA LYS A 398 42.90 -8.01 17.35
C LYS A 398 42.84 -7.82 15.84
N TRP A 399 43.42 -6.72 15.36
CA TRP A 399 43.71 -6.53 13.94
C TRP A 399 44.92 -7.38 13.55
N ALA A 400 44.83 -8.03 12.39
CA ALA A 400 45.92 -8.75 11.78
C ALA A 400 46.53 -7.90 10.65
N LEU A 401 47.85 -7.90 10.57
CA LEU A 401 48.55 -7.28 9.45
C LEU A 401 48.39 -8.17 8.22
N ASP A 402 47.99 -7.58 7.10
CA ASP A 402 47.96 -8.29 5.82
C ASP A 402 49.39 -8.48 5.29
N LEU A 403 49.77 -9.74 5.08
CA LEU A 403 51.10 -10.10 4.59
C LEU A 403 51.18 -10.07 3.05
N TRP A 404 50.03 -10.05 2.37
CA TRP A 404 49.92 -10.12 0.92
C TRP A 404 49.76 -8.73 0.29
N SER A 405 50.70 -7.83 0.62
CA SER A 405 50.70 -6.44 0.12
C SER A 405 50.66 -6.33 -1.40
N ARG A 406 51.23 -7.31 -2.10
CA ARG A 406 51.19 -7.42 -3.57
C ARG A 406 49.78 -7.71 -4.09
N GLU A 407 49.08 -8.66 -3.49
CA GLU A 407 47.83 -9.19 -4.04
C GLU A 407 46.74 -8.12 -4.10
N TRP A 408 46.59 -7.33 -3.02
CA TRP A 408 45.55 -6.30 -2.98
C TRP A 408 45.87 -5.07 -3.86
N VAL A 409 47.16 -4.79 -4.10
CA VAL A 409 47.62 -3.75 -5.05
C VAL A 409 47.36 -4.19 -6.49
N GLU A 410 47.64 -5.46 -6.81
CA GLU A 410 47.39 -6.07 -8.11
C GLU A 410 45.89 -6.18 -8.42
N GLU A 411 45.09 -6.66 -7.46
CA GLU A 411 43.64 -6.81 -7.57
C GLU A 411 42.94 -5.46 -7.83
N ARG A 412 43.39 -4.39 -7.17
CA ARG A 412 42.82 -3.04 -7.30
C ARG A 412 43.45 -2.20 -8.40
N ILE A 413 44.44 -2.74 -9.12
CA ILE A 413 45.16 -2.06 -10.20
C ILE A 413 45.71 -0.70 -9.73
N ILE A 414 46.34 -0.68 -8.54
CA ILE A 414 46.87 0.56 -7.96
C ILE A 414 48.24 0.84 -8.54
N THR A 415 48.29 1.75 -9.48
CA THR A 415 49.47 2.09 -10.27
C THR A 415 50.32 3.21 -9.62
N GLY A 416 51.63 3.25 -9.88
CA GLY A 416 52.51 4.32 -9.38
C GLY A 416 52.90 4.17 -7.90
N VAL A 417 52.99 2.92 -7.44
CA VAL A 417 53.32 2.56 -6.06
C VAL A 417 54.47 1.57 -5.99
N GLU A 418 55.27 1.65 -4.93
CA GLU A 418 56.35 0.72 -4.60
C GLU A 418 55.86 -0.18 -3.44
N VAL A 419 55.91 -1.50 -3.62
CA VAL A 419 55.44 -2.48 -2.63
C VAL A 419 56.62 -3.06 -1.87
N GLU A 420 56.64 -2.87 -0.55
CA GLU A 420 57.62 -3.50 0.33
C GLU A 420 57.20 -4.96 0.62
N THR A 421 58.03 -5.92 0.19
CA THR A 421 57.79 -7.37 0.35
C THR A 421 58.51 -7.98 1.55
N GLU A 422 59.43 -7.26 2.20
CA GLU A 422 60.12 -7.69 3.41
C GLU A 422 59.98 -6.66 4.54
N GLY A 423 59.74 -7.11 5.78
CA GLY A 423 59.51 -6.20 6.92
C GLY A 423 58.03 -5.92 7.19
N GLU A 424 57.67 -4.63 7.28
CA GLU A 424 56.37 -4.16 7.76
C GLU A 424 55.27 -4.05 6.69
N ARG A 425 55.59 -4.40 5.43
CA ARG A 425 54.65 -4.48 4.29
C ARG A 425 54.00 -3.15 3.92
N TRP A 426 54.79 -2.07 3.92
CA TRP A 426 54.32 -0.76 3.48
C TRP A 426 54.20 -0.67 1.96
N VAL A 427 53.18 0.05 1.48
CA VAL A 427 53.04 0.42 0.07
C VAL A 427 53.24 1.92 -0.06
N TYR A 428 54.32 2.32 -0.72
CA TYR A 428 54.76 3.70 -0.87
C TYR A 428 54.23 4.31 -2.17
N ASP A 429 53.86 5.59 -2.17
CA ASP A 429 53.69 6.35 -3.41
C ASP A 429 55.05 6.49 -4.11
N ILE A 430 55.09 6.42 -5.43
CA ILE A 430 56.28 6.79 -6.21
C ILE A 430 56.22 8.29 -6.50
N TRP A 431 57.34 8.99 -6.27
CA TRP A 431 57.54 10.38 -6.65
C TRP A 431 58.24 10.45 -8.01
N ASP A 432 57.62 11.14 -8.98
CA ASP A 432 58.33 11.50 -10.21
C ASP A 432 58.96 12.90 -10.11
N GLU A 433 60.28 12.94 -10.17
CA GLU A 433 61.06 14.18 -10.19
C GLU A 433 60.84 15.00 -11.48
N ARG A 434 60.36 14.39 -12.57
CA ARG A 434 60.16 15.08 -13.86
C ARG A 434 58.90 15.94 -13.88
N ASP A 435 57.80 15.40 -13.38
CA ASP A 435 56.48 16.07 -13.38
C ASP A 435 56.14 16.73 -12.03
N GLY A 436 56.97 16.53 -10.99
CA GLY A 436 56.78 17.10 -9.67
C GLY A 436 55.49 16.64 -8.99
N ARG A 437 55.03 15.41 -9.30
CA ARG A 437 53.76 14.83 -8.84
C ARG A 437 53.93 13.34 -8.49
N THR A 438 53.11 12.87 -7.56
CA THR A 438 52.94 11.44 -7.23
C THR A 438 51.92 10.79 -8.16
N GLY A 439 52.24 9.65 -8.80
CA GLY A 439 51.28 8.90 -9.62
C GLY A 439 51.90 8.26 -10.88
N VAL A 440 51.04 7.74 -11.77
CA VAL A 440 51.46 7.10 -13.04
C VAL A 440 51.98 8.13 -14.00
N VAL A 441 53.20 7.91 -14.45
CA VAL A 441 53.79 8.60 -15.60
C VAL A 441 53.57 7.71 -16.80
N ASP A 442 52.73 8.15 -17.74
CA ASP A 442 52.70 7.55 -19.07
C ASP A 442 54.08 7.73 -19.68
N VAL A 443 54.84 6.63 -19.81
CA VAL A 443 56.12 6.68 -20.53
C VAL A 443 55.80 7.14 -21.96
N PRO A 444 56.27 8.32 -22.42
CA PRO A 444 55.98 8.74 -23.78
C PRO A 444 56.59 7.71 -24.73
N ILE A 445 55.75 7.15 -25.61
CA ILE A 445 56.21 6.31 -26.72
C ILE A 445 57.11 7.19 -27.57
N ASN A 446 58.42 7.00 -27.44
CA ASN A 446 59.39 7.73 -28.22
C ASN A 446 59.24 7.29 -29.69
N GLU A 447 58.93 8.22 -30.61
CA GLU A 447 58.65 7.97 -32.03
C GLU A 447 59.82 7.36 -32.84
N LYS A 448 60.91 6.93 -32.20
CA LYS A 448 62.04 6.29 -32.88
C LYS A 448 62.50 5.03 -32.18
N GLY A 449 61.96 3.91 -32.67
CA GLY A 449 62.72 2.67 -32.84
C GLY A 449 62.77 1.70 -31.65
N LYS A 450 61.93 0.67 -31.73
CA LYS A 450 62.11 -0.70 -31.18
C LYS A 450 62.78 -0.82 -29.81
N GLN A 451 61.97 -0.82 -28.76
CA GLN A 451 62.10 -1.82 -27.68
C GLN A 451 60.72 -2.44 -27.44
N LYS A 452 60.67 -3.78 -27.47
CA LYS A 452 59.52 -4.56 -27.00
C LYS A 452 59.41 -4.27 -25.51
N ALA A 453 58.58 -3.32 -25.12
CA ALA A 453 58.22 -3.14 -23.72
C ALA A 453 57.43 -4.37 -23.31
N THR A 454 58.10 -5.30 -22.63
CA THR A 454 57.39 -6.24 -21.75
C THR A 454 56.49 -5.40 -20.85
N PRO A 455 55.18 -5.68 -20.74
CA PRO A 455 54.32 -4.96 -19.82
C PRO A 455 54.90 -5.15 -18.43
N LYS A 456 55.57 -4.12 -17.92
CA LYS A 456 56.05 -4.11 -16.55
C LYS A 456 54.80 -3.90 -15.68
N PRO A 457 54.68 -4.62 -14.55
CA PRO A 457 53.62 -4.33 -13.60
C PRO A 457 53.67 -2.83 -13.25
N SER A 458 52.51 -2.19 -13.08
CA SER A 458 52.40 -0.76 -12.82
C SER A 458 52.84 -0.34 -11.41
N TRP A 459 53.51 -1.24 -10.70
CA TRP A 459 54.09 -1.10 -9.37
C TRP A 459 55.48 -1.76 -9.36
N GLU A 460 56.38 -1.18 -8.58
CA GLU A 460 57.78 -1.63 -8.49
C GLU A 460 57.99 -2.43 -7.19
N GLU A 461 58.70 -3.56 -7.28
CA GLU A 461 59.23 -4.32 -6.14
C GLU A 461 60.70 -3.94 -5.98
N ASN A 462 61.07 -3.36 -4.83
CA ASN A 462 62.45 -2.98 -4.54
C ASN A 462 62.86 -3.48 -3.15
N GLU A 463 64.05 -4.07 -3.09
CA GLU A 463 64.66 -4.65 -1.88
C GLU A 463 65.41 -3.60 -1.05
N ASP A 464 65.84 -2.49 -1.66
CA ASP A 464 66.61 -1.44 -1.02
C ASP A 464 66.07 -0.04 -1.38
N GLY A 465 65.89 0.80 -0.36
CA GLY A 465 65.25 2.12 -0.40
C GLY A 465 65.94 3.19 -1.25
N SER A 466 66.13 2.96 -2.55
CA SER A 466 66.68 3.92 -3.50
C SER A 466 65.63 4.96 -3.92
N GLY A 467 65.37 5.93 -3.04
CA GLY A 467 65.30 7.35 -3.40
C GLY A 467 64.06 7.93 -4.11
N ARG A 468 63.02 7.17 -4.47
CA ARG A 468 61.83 7.73 -5.17
C ARG A 468 60.50 7.58 -4.42
N ARG A 469 60.54 7.55 -3.09
CA ARG A 469 59.33 7.48 -2.26
C ARG A 469 58.68 8.85 -2.12
N GLY A 470 57.41 8.93 -2.52
CA GLY A 470 56.55 10.10 -2.37
C GLY A 470 56.13 10.35 -0.92
N ASP A 471 55.17 11.26 -0.76
CA ASP A 471 54.80 11.80 0.55
C ASP A 471 53.92 10.86 1.39
N TRP A 472 53.38 9.80 0.80
CA TRP A 472 52.46 8.89 1.48
C TRP A 472 52.91 7.44 1.41
N ARG A 473 52.65 6.72 2.49
CA ARG A 473 52.70 5.26 2.55
C ARG A 473 51.45 4.73 3.22
N ARG A 474 51.04 3.53 2.84
CA ARG A 474 49.89 2.84 3.43
C ARG A 474 50.16 1.39 3.74
N ARG A 475 49.47 0.86 4.75
CA ARG A 475 49.56 -0.53 5.16
C ARG A 475 48.16 -1.07 5.45
N ARG A 476 47.87 -2.27 4.93
CA ARG A 476 46.55 -2.91 5.04
C ARG A 476 46.48 -3.76 6.30
N TRP A 477 45.44 -3.53 7.09
CA TRP A 477 45.09 -4.30 8.26
C TRP A 477 43.74 -4.97 8.03
N VAL A 478 43.60 -6.22 8.45
CA VAL A 478 42.37 -7.00 8.31
C VAL A 478 41.88 -7.51 9.65
N ARG A 479 40.57 -7.65 9.78
CA ARG A 479 39.94 -8.23 10.97
C ARG A 479 38.61 -8.87 10.60
N LEU A 480 38.33 -10.04 11.16
CA LEU A 480 37.06 -10.72 10.90
C LEU A 480 35.90 -10.07 11.65
N VAL A 481 34.80 -9.89 10.91
CA VAL A 481 33.48 -9.56 11.42
C VAL A 481 32.54 -10.72 11.22
N LYS A 482 31.57 -10.86 12.13
CA LYS A 482 30.43 -11.76 11.98
C LYS A 482 29.16 -10.94 11.90
N ARG A 483 28.20 -11.41 11.10
CA ARG A 483 26.90 -10.75 10.98
C ARG A 483 26.16 -10.82 12.32
N LYS A 484 25.64 -9.69 12.80
CA LYS A 484 24.83 -9.67 14.02
C LYS A 484 23.53 -10.44 13.77
N ALA A 485 23.20 -11.37 14.66
CA ALA A 485 21.83 -11.89 14.72
C ALA A 485 20.90 -10.71 15.07
N ALA A 486 19.80 -10.56 14.34
CA ALA A 486 18.78 -9.60 14.73
C ALA A 486 18.31 -9.95 16.15
N PRO A 487 18.10 -8.97 17.04
CA PRO A 487 17.54 -9.25 18.35
C PRO A 487 16.19 -9.92 18.15
N ALA A 488 16.05 -11.16 18.62
CA ALA A 488 14.75 -11.82 18.70
C ALA A 488 13.84 -10.91 19.52
N GLN A 489 12.81 -10.33 18.89
CA GLN A 489 11.83 -9.57 19.65
C GLN A 489 11.17 -10.54 20.65
N PRO A 490 11.14 -10.23 21.95
CA PRO A 490 10.42 -11.07 22.89
C PRO A 490 8.93 -11.06 22.50
N ASN A 491 8.39 -12.25 22.23
CA ASN A 491 6.98 -12.50 21.98
C ASN A 491 6.08 -12.04 23.13
#